data_AF-A0A9E7I500-F1
#
_entry.id   AF-A0A9E7I500-F1
#
_cell.length_a   1.000
_cell.length_b   1.000
_cell.length_c   1.000
_cell.angle_alpha   90.00
_cell.angle_beta   90.00
_cell.angle_gamma   90.00
#
_symmetry.space_group_name_H-M   'P 1'
#
loop_
_entity.id
_entity.type
_entity.pdbx_description
1 polymer ?
#
loop_
_entity_poly.entity_id
_entity_poly.type
_entity_poly.pdbx_seq_one_letter_code
_entity_poly.pdbx_strand_id
1 'polypeptide(L)'
;MKFMLTALKIFYVFDLNLQPIFDPIDNDTNEVKAERNKRNEDDVMCRGHILNALSDRLYDLYTKEPYAKAIWNVLEFKYQADEEGTKKFLIFKYFDYKFVDDKLILA
;
A
#
# COMPACT_ATOMS: atom_id res chain seq x y z
N MET A 1 4.58 -4.95 3.39
CA MET A 1 3.66 -4.08 4.16
C MET A 1 2.34 -4.76 4.49
N LYS A 2 1.61 -5.31 3.51
CA LYS A 2 0.33 -6.04 3.70
C LYS A 2 0.33 -7.02 4.88
N PHE A 3 1.35 -7.88 4.99
CA PHE A 3 1.49 -8.81 6.11
C PHE A 3 1.44 -8.16 7.50
N MET A 4 2.21 -7.07 7.72
CA MET A 4 2.24 -6.39 9.03
C MET A 4 0.89 -5.76 9.37
N LEU A 5 0.26 -5.09 8.41
CA LEU A 5 -1.05 -4.45 8.60
C LEU A 5 -2.16 -5.48 8.85
N THR A 6 -2.08 -6.66 8.24
CA THR A 6 -2.99 -7.79 8.51
C THR A 6 -2.77 -8.34 9.93
N ALA A 7 -1.52 -8.50 10.36
CA ALA A 7 -1.20 -8.97 11.71
C ALA A 7 -1.73 -8.01 12.80
N LEU A 8 -1.68 -6.70 12.54
CA LEU A 8 -2.25 -5.66 13.39
C LEU A 8 -3.78 -5.52 13.26
N LYS A 9 -4.42 -6.28 12.36
CA LYS A 9 -5.86 -6.21 12.06
C LYS A 9 -6.36 -4.84 11.55
N ILE A 10 -5.48 -4.03 10.97
CA ILE A 10 -5.80 -2.70 10.42
C ILE A 10 -5.81 -2.65 8.89
N PHE A 11 -5.51 -3.76 8.21
CA PHE A 11 -5.50 -3.81 6.74
C PHE A 11 -6.86 -3.47 6.10
N TYR A 12 -7.96 -3.64 6.83
CA TYR A 12 -9.32 -3.31 6.37
C TYR A 12 -9.51 -1.83 6.02
N VAL A 13 -8.65 -0.93 6.51
CA VAL A 13 -8.67 0.51 6.20
C VAL A 13 -8.62 0.76 4.68
N PHE A 14 -8.03 -0.15 3.91
CA PHE A 14 -7.95 -0.02 2.45
C PHE A 14 -9.13 -0.62 1.69
N ASP A 15 -10.08 -1.27 2.35
CA ASP A 15 -11.22 -1.91 1.68
C ASP A 15 -12.02 -0.86 0.88
N LEU A 16 -12.25 -1.17 -0.40
CA LEU A 16 -13.00 -0.34 -1.34
C LEU A 16 -14.49 -0.28 -1.00
N ASN A 17 -15.01 -1.29 -0.31
CA ASN A 17 -16.41 -1.36 0.11
C ASN A 17 -16.66 -0.70 1.47
N LEU A 18 -15.60 -0.20 2.12
CA LEU A 18 -15.70 0.45 3.42
C LEU A 18 -16.41 1.80 3.26
N GLN A 19 -17.50 1.99 4.01
CA GLN A 19 -18.20 3.27 4.02
C GLN A 19 -17.24 4.39 4.48
N PRO A 20 -17.33 5.60 3.90
CA PRO A 20 -16.58 6.75 4.39
C PRO A 20 -16.80 6.95 5.90
N ILE A 21 -15.81 7.52 6.58
CA ILE A 21 -16.02 7.97 7.95
C ILE A 21 -17.01 9.14 7.87
N PHE A 22 -18.27 8.92 8.26
CA PHE A 22 -19.28 9.98 8.24
C PHE A 22 -18.91 11.06 9.26
N ASP A 23 -19.20 12.31 8.92
CA ASP A 23 -19.06 13.42 9.87
C ASP A 23 -19.93 13.19 11.11
N PRO A 24 -19.52 13.69 12.30
CA PRO A 24 -20.31 13.57 13.51
C PRO A 24 -21.70 14.19 13.36
N ILE A 25 -22.74 13.42 13.72
CA ILE A 25 -24.11 13.91 13.80
C ILE A 25 -24.51 13.94 15.28
N ASP A 26 -25.23 14.97 15.72
CA ASP A 26 -25.63 15.16 17.13
C ASP A 26 -26.38 13.96 17.73
N ASN A 27 -27.06 13.16 16.91
CA ASN A 27 -27.83 11.98 17.32
C ASN A 27 -27.10 10.64 17.09
N ASP A 28 -25.78 10.66 16.87
CA ASP A 28 -25.01 9.42 16.75
C ASP A 28 -25.05 8.64 18.08
N THR A 29 -25.43 7.36 18.00
CA THR A 29 -25.35 6.44 19.13
C THR A 29 -23.91 6.25 19.58
N ASN A 30 -23.70 5.88 20.84
CA ASN A 30 -22.35 5.69 21.41
C ASN A 30 -21.53 4.66 20.63
N GLU A 31 -22.18 3.63 20.09
CA GLU A 31 -21.53 2.59 19.26
C GLU A 31 -20.98 3.17 17.96
N VAL A 32 -21.74 4.06 17.30
CA VAL A 32 -21.31 4.75 16.07
C VAL A 32 -20.11 5.65 16.34
N LYS A 33 -20.12 6.38 17.47
CA LYS A 33 -19.00 7.22 17.90
C LYS A 33 -17.75 6.40 18.20
N ALA A 34 -17.90 5.27 18.91
CA ALA A 34 -16.79 4.37 19.22
C ALA A 34 -16.17 3.76 17.97
N GLU A 35 -16.98 3.29 17.03
CA GLU A 35 -16.50 2.73 15.76
C GLU A 35 -15.80 3.80 14.91
N ARG A 36 -16.34 5.03 14.84
CA ARG A 36 -15.68 6.17 14.18
C ARG A 36 -14.31 6.44 14.77
N ASN A 37 -14.21 6.52 16.10
CA ASN A 37 -12.95 6.81 16.78
C ASN A 37 -11.92 5.71 16.51
N LYS A 38 -12.33 4.44 16.63
CA LYS A 38 -11.48 3.29 16.32
C LYS A 38 -10.96 3.35 14.88
N ARG A 39 -11.82 3.66 13.91
CA ARG A 39 -11.40 3.79 12.50
C ARG A 39 -10.41 4.92 12.28
N ASN A 40 -10.56 6.04 12.97
CA ASN A 40 -9.60 7.15 12.92
C ASN A 40 -8.24 6.73 13.50
N GLU A 41 -8.24 6.03 14.65
CA GLU A 41 -7.02 5.51 15.27
C GLU A 41 -6.31 4.50 14.36
N ASP A 42 -7.06 3.58 13.75
CA ASP A 42 -6.54 2.60 12.81
C ASP A 42 -5.97 3.25 11.54
N ASP A 43 -6.59 4.31 11.01
CA ASP A 43 -6.06 5.06 9.86
C ASP A 43 -4.74 5.78 10.21
N VAL A 44 -4.67 6.43 11.38
CA VAL A 44 -3.44 7.07 11.86
C VAL A 44 -2.31 6.05 12.03
N MET A 45 -2.60 4.89 12.64
CA MET A 45 -1.62 3.81 12.81
C MET A 45 -1.16 3.29 11.45
N CYS A 46 -2.10 3.03 10.53
CA CYS A 46 -1.82 2.53 9.20
C CYS A 46 -0.95 3.51 8.40
N ARG A 47 -1.29 4.80 8.44
CA ARG A 47 -0.51 5.88 7.83
C ARG A 47 0.90 5.95 8.39
N GLY A 48 1.06 5.85 9.71
CA GLY A 48 2.37 5.82 10.36
C GLY A 48 3.25 4.66 9.85
N HIS A 49 2.68 3.46 9.75
CA HIS A 49 3.40 2.30 9.22
C HIS A 49 3.76 2.42 7.74
N ILE A 50 2.86 2.99 6.92
CA ILE A 50 3.16 3.26 5.52
C ILE A 50 4.35 4.21 5.43
N LEU A 51 4.25 5.38 6.06
CA LEU A 51 5.27 6.42 6.00
C LEU A 51 6.63 5.92 6.50
N ASN A 52 6.66 5.16 7.60
CA ASN A 52 7.90 4.62 8.17
C ASN A 52 8.63 3.62 7.26
N ALA A 53 7.93 3.01 6.28
CA ALA A 53 8.55 2.11 5.33
C ALA A 53 8.98 2.80 4.02
N LEU A 54 8.68 4.09 3.87
CA LEU A 54 9.08 4.88 2.70
C LEU A 54 10.54 5.35 2.85
N SER A 55 11.19 5.59 1.72
CA SER A 55 12.43 6.38 1.71
C SER A 55 12.14 7.84 2.03
N ASP A 56 13.14 8.57 2.53
CA ASP A 56 13.02 9.98 2.95
C ASP A 56 12.32 10.85 1.89
N ARG A 57 12.70 10.70 0.61
CA ARG A 57 12.08 11.45 -0.48
C ARG A 57 10.58 11.20 -0.64
N LEU A 58 10.14 9.94 -0.46
CA LEU A 58 8.74 9.58 -0.56
C LEU A 58 7.99 9.96 0.73
N TYR A 59 8.65 9.86 1.89
CA TYR A 59 8.12 10.33 3.15
C TYR A 59 7.75 11.82 3.06
N ASP A 60 8.69 12.67 2.64
CA ASP A 60 8.47 14.11 2.51
C ASP A 60 7.33 14.45 1.54
N LEU A 61 7.19 13.66 0.47
CA LEU A 61 6.13 13.85 -0.52
C LEU A 61 4.75 13.53 0.05
N TYR A 62 4.62 12.48 0.85
CA TYR A 62 3.34 11.98 1.33
C TYR A 62 3.02 12.35 2.78
N THR A 63 3.95 12.95 3.53
CA THR A 63 3.72 13.31 4.94
C THR A 63 2.55 14.28 5.14
N LYS A 64 2.16 15.04 4.12
CA LYS A 64 1.02 15.98 4.19
C LYS A 64 -0.32 15.33 3.86
N GLU A 65 -0.32 14.12 3.29
CA GLU A 65 -1.55 13.39 2.99
C GLU A 65 -2.14 12.85 4.29
N PRO A 66 -3.36 13.27 4.68
CA PRO A 66 -3.96 12.87 5.95
C PRO A 66 -4.39 11.40 5.99
N TYR A 67 -4.75 10.80 4.86
CA TYR A 67 -5.38 9.47 4.83
C TYR A 67 -4.42 8.37 4.38
N ALA A 68 -4.34 7.28 5.16
CA ALA A 68 -3.51 6.12 4.82
C ALA A 68 -3.86 5.55 3.44
N LYS A 69 -5.16 5.46 3.16
CA LYS A 69 -5.70 4.91 1.91
C LYS A 69 -5.29 5.71 0.67
N ALA A 70 -5.22 7.04 0.77
CA ALA A 70 -4.80 7.88 -0.34
C ALA A 70 -3.33 7.62 -0.71
N ILE A 71 -2.44 7.56 0.31
CA ILE A 71 -1.03 7.21 0.12
C ILE A 71 -0.91 5.81 -0.49
N TRP A 72 -1.62 4.83 0.08
CA TRP A 72 -1.60 3.45 -0.39
C TRP A 72 -1.99 3.33 -1.87
N ASN A 73 -3.10 3.93 -2.29
CA ASN A 73 -3.58 3.84 -3.66
C ASN A 73 -2.59 4.41 -4.68
N VAL A 74 -1.94 5.54 -4.36
CA VAL A 74 -0.94 6.14 -5.25
C VAL A 74 0.29 5.26 -5.36
N LEU A 75 0.75 4.70 -4.24
CA LEU A 75 1.88 3.78 -4.22
C LEU A 75 1.56 2.50 -4.99
N GLU A 76 0.40 1.89 -4.75
CA GLU A 76 -0.04 0.67 -5.42
C GLU A 76 -0.14 0.90 -6.93
N PHE A 77 -0.79 1.98 -7.38
CA PHE A 77 -0.87 2.31 -8.80
C PHE A 77 0.51 2.47 -9.44
N LYS A 78 1.41 3.22 -8.80
CA LYS A 78 2.75 3.49 -9.33
C LYS A 78 3.61 2.23 -9.43
N TYR A 79 3.64 1.45 -8.35
CA TYR A 79 4.54 0.30 -8.25
C TYR A 79 3.96 -0.96 -8.88
N GLN A 80 2.64 -1.09 -9.02
CA GLN A 80 2.04 -2.19 -9.78
C GLN A 80 2.38 -2.06 -11.28
N ALA A 81 2.32 -0.85 -11.84
CA ALA A 81 2.74 -0.59 -13.22
C ALA A 81 4.24 -0.87 -13.43
N ASP A 82 5.10 -0.44 -12.49
CA ASP A 82 6.54 -0.68 -12.54
C ASP A 82 6.87 -2.19 -12.41
N GLU A 83 6.16 -2.92 -11.56
CA GLU A 83 6.34 -4.37 -11.38
C GLU A 83 5.94 -5.13 -12.66
N GLU A 84 4.81 -4.80 -13.27
CA GLU A 84 4.40 -5.36 -14.56
C GLU A 84 5.40 -5.05 -15.68
N GLY A 85 5.91 -3.82 -15.73
CA GLY A 85 6.97 -3.43 -16.67
C GLY A 85 8.26 -4.21 -16.46
N THR A 86 8.70 -4.37 -15.20
CA THR A 86 9.91 -5.11 -14.84
C THR A 86 9.77 -6.60 -15.16
N LYS A 87 8.63 -7.21 -14.83
CA LYS A 87 8.32 -8.60 -15.19
C LYS A 87 8.35 -8.80 -16.70
N LYS A 88 7.71 -7.91 -17.45
CA LYS A 88 7.70 -7.96 -18.93
C LYS A 88 9.12 -7.82 -19.51
N PHE A 89 9.93 -6.93 -18.95
CA PHE A 89 11.33 -6.76 -19.35
C PHE A 89 12.17 -8.02 -19.06
N LEU A 90 12.03 -8.61 -17.87
CA LEU A 90 12.71 -9.86 -17.50
C LEU A 90 12.32 -11.01 -18.43
N ILE A 91 11.03 -11.14 -18.74
CA ILE A 91 10.51 -12.14 -19.69
C ILE A 91 11.11 -11.90 -21.09
N PHE A 92 11.14 -10.66 -21.57
CA PHE A 92 11.75 -10.33 -22.87
C PHE A 92 13.24 -10.68 -22.91
N LYS A 93 13.99 -10.34 -21.85
CA LYS A 93 15.42 -10.69 -21.74
C LYS A 93 15.66 -12.20 -21.69
N TYR A 94 14.77 -12.95 -21.04
CA TYR A 94 14.82 -14.41 -21.04
C TYR A 94 14.61 -14.98 -22.46
N PHE A 95 13.68 -14.43 -23.24
CA PHE A 95 13.45 -14.87 -24.62
C PHE A 95 14.55 -14.42 -25.61
N ASP A 96 15.15 -13.25 -25.40
CA ASP A 96 16.27 -12.76 -26.19
C ASP A 96 17.60 -13.44 -25.82
N TYR A 97 17.62 -14.22 -24.73
CA TYR A 97 18.76 -15.01 -24.35
C TYR A 97 19.00 -16.14 -25.36
N LYS A 98 20.02 -15.97 -26.20
CA LYS A 98 20.48 -17.01 -27.12
C LYS A 98 21.57 -17.83 -26.46
N PHE A 99 21.36 -19.13 -26.39
CA PHE A 99 22.41 -20.08 -26.04
C PHE A 99 23.46 -20.07 -27.16
N VAL A 100 24.70 -19.80 -26.80
CA VAL A 100 25.85 -19.87 -27.71
C VAL A 100 26.70 -21.03 -27.23
N ASP A 101 26.95 -22.00 -28.12
CA ASP A 101 27.55 -23.31 -27.81
C ASP A 101 28.92 -23.21 -27.10
N ASP A 102 29.63 -22.09 -27.27
CA ASP A 102 30.97 -21.87 -26.71
C ASP A 102 30.99 -21.30 -25.28
N LYS A 103 29.84 -21.09 -24.64
CA LYS A 103 29.76 -20.63 -23.23
C LYS A 103 29.27 -21.73 -22.32
N LEU A 104 30.18 -22.31 -21.54
CA LEU A 104 29.84 -23.14 -20.39
C LEU A 104 28.95 -22.35 -19.43
N ILE A 105 27.71 -22.84 -19.26
CA ILE A 105 26.82 -22.39 -18.19
C ILE A 105 27.32 -23.07 -16.92
N LEU A 106 28.39 -22.54 -16.33
CA LEU A 106 28.90 -23.06 -15.08
C LEU A 106 27.92 -22.67 -13.94
N ALA A 107 27.53 -23.72 -13.22
CA ALA A 107 26.59 -23.76 -12.10
C ALA A 107 27.10 -23.00 -10.86
#